data_AF-A0A7R9ZXE6-F1
#
_entry.id   AF-A0A7R9ZXE6-F1
#
_cell.length_a   1.000
_cell.length_b   1.000
_cell.length_c   1.000
_cell.angle_alpha   90.00
_cell.angle_beta   90.00
_cell.angle_gamma   90.00
#
_symmetry.space_group_name_H-M   'P 1'
#
loop_
_entity.id
_entity.type
_entity.pdbx_description
1 polymer ?
#
loop_
_entity_poly.entity_id
_entity_poly.type
_entity_poly.pdbx_seq_one_letter_code
_entity_poly.pdbx_strand_id
1 'polypeptide(L)'
;VTLAKVRDTLAESYLLAGQTDKAVTQYGSAAELYAVHVGELSPLYGSAVDGLSRALQAAERPTEAFDALVAALEVQARMDAIHPTPLYDLLDRAEQLALGKEEAVENSNFEEVGTDHERAGPSPHDEALRRDPRLDLRRLVP
;
A
#
# COMPACT_ATOMS: atom_id res chain seq x y z
N VAL A 1 -23.30 -3.40 -5.85
CA VAL A 1 -22.71 -2.42 -4.91
C VAL A 1 -23.03 -2.73 -3.45
N THR A 2 -24.30 -2.93 -3.05
CA THR A 2 -24.67 -3.18 -1.63
C THR A 2 -23.92 -4.35 -0.99
N LEU A 3 -23.77 -5.47 -1.71
CA LEU A 3 -23.00 -6.61 -1.23
C LEU A 3 -21.51 -6.28 -1.01
N ALA A 4 -20.93 -5.46 -1.89
CA ALA A 4 -19.53 -5.01 -1.75
C ALA A 4 -19.37 -4.19 -0.47
N LYS A 5 -20.34 -3.31 -0.16
CA LYS A 5 -20.29 -2.50 1.06
C LYS A 5 -20.45 -3.32 2.33
N VAL A 6 -21.30 -4.35 2.31
CA VAL A 6 -21.41 -5.29 3.44
C VAL A 6 -20.09 -6.03 3.67
N ARG A 7 -19.42 -6.48 2.59
CA ARG A 7 -18.11 -7.13 2.69
C ARG A 7 -17.03 -6.19 3.22
N ASP A 8 -17.00 -4.96 2.72
CA ASP A 8 -16.09 -3.90 3.15
C ASP A 8 -16.20 -3.63 4.66
N THR A 9 -17.41 -3.41 5.18
CA THR A 9 -17.65 -3.21 6.62
C THR A 9 -17.36 -4.47 7.46
N LEU A 10 -17.65 -5.66 6.92
CA LEU A 10 -17.32 -6.92 7.59
C LEU A 10 -15.80 -7.13 7.66
N ALA A 11 -15.08 -6.75 6.62
CA ALA A 11 -13.62 -6.82 6.57
C ALA A 11 -12.98 -5.92 7.63
N GLU A 12 -13.47 -4.69 7.76
CA GLU A 12 -13.05 -3.76 8.81
C GLU A 12 -13.27 -4.35 10.22
N SER A 13 -14.44 -4.96 10.44
CA SER A 13 -14.74 -5.63 11.71
C SER A 13 -13.77 -6.79 12.00
N TYR A 14 -13.42 -7.58 10.99
CA TYR A 14 -12.42 -8.65 11.14
C TYR A 14 -11.03 -8.11 11.43
N LEU A 15 -10.64 -7.01 10.77
CA LEU A 15 -9.35 -6.37 11.00
C LEU A 15 -9.23 -5.86 12.44
N LEU A 16 -10.26 -5.18 12.95
CA LEU A 16 -10.33 -4.72 14.34
C LEU A 16 -10.30 -5.87 15.35
N ALA A 17 -10.83 -7.03 14.98
CA ALA A 17 -10.79 -8.24 15.79
C ALA A 17 -9.46 -9.03 15.67
N GLY A 18 -8.48 -8.53 14.89
CA GLY A 18 -7.21 -9.21 14.64
C GLY A 18 -7.32 -10.45 13.73
N GLN A 19 -8.46 -10.68 13.09
CA GLN A 19 -8.69 -11.80 12.16
C GLN A 19 -8.26 -11.40 10.75
N THR A 20 -6.96 -11.18 10.57
CA THR A 20 -6.35 -10.57 9.37
C THR A 20 -6.63 -11.37 8.10
N ASP A 21 -6.55 -12.70 8.11
CA ASP A 21 -6.86 -13.53 6.93
C ASP A 21 -8.30 -13.37 6.44
N LYS A 22 -9.24 -13.26 7.37
CA LYS A 22 -10.66 -13.03 7.02
C LYS A 22 -10.85 -11.62 6.49
N ALA A 23 -10.18 -10.63 7.08
CA ALA A 23 -10.21 -9.26 6.60
C ALA A 23 -9.68 -9.16 5.16
N VAL A 24 -8.54 -9.77 4.86
CA VAL A 24 -7.96 -9.83 3.50
C VAL A 24 -8.96 -10.43 2.51
N THR A 25 -9.58 -11.56 2.87
CA THR A 25 -10.57 -12.23 2.01
C THR A 25 -11.77 -11.33 1.72
N GLN A 26 -12.32 -10.66 2.75
CA GLN A 26 -13.50 -9.82 2.59
C GLN A 26 -13.18 -8.53 1.83
N TYR A 27 -12.05 -7.87 2.12
CA TYR A 27 -11.62 -6.67 1.39
C TYR A 27 -11.33 -6.98 -0.07
N GLY A 28 -10.61 -8.07 -0.38
CA GLY A 28 -10.35 -8.48 -1.76
C GLY A 28 -11.64 -8.72 -2.53
N SER A 29 -12.60 -9.41 -1.92
CA SER A 29 -13.90 -9.66 -2.55
C SER A 29 -14.77 -8.40 -2.67
N ALA A 30 -14.61 -7.43 -1.77
CA ALA A 30 -15.25 -6.12 -1.91
C ALA A 30 -14.64 -5.33 -3.07
N ALA A 31 -13.31 -5.29 -3.17
CA ALA A 31 -12.58 -4.63 -4.25
C ALA A 31 -12.95 -5.20 -5.62
N GLU A 32 -13.01 -6.52 -5.78
CA GLU A 32 -13.47 -7.18 -7.02
C GLU A 32 -14.88 -6.74 -7.41
N LEU A 33 -15.82 -6.72 -6.44
CA LEU A 33 -17.19 -6.29 -6.71
C LEU A 33 -17.28 -4.81 -7.07
N TYR A 34 -16.47 -3.95 -6.46
CA TYR A 34 -16.41 -2.54 -6.82
C TYR A 34 -15.81 -2.34 -8.22
N ALA A 35 -14.72 -3.02 -8.54
CA ALA A 35 -14.10 -2.99 -9.86
C ALA A 35 -15.10 -3.38 -10.96
N VAL A 36 -15.84 -4.48 -10.76
CA VAL A 36 -16.81 -4.98 -11.75
C VAL A 36 -18.03 -4.06 -11.92
N HIS A 37 -18.55 -3.50 -10.83
CA HIS A 37 -19.85 -2.81 -10.87
C HIS A 37 -19.77 -1.28 -10.93
N VAL A 38 -18.65 -0.70 -10.49
CA VAL A 38 -18.48 0.76 -10.34
C VAL A 38 -17.19 1.24 -10.99
N GLY A 39 -16.25 0.34 -11.26
CA GLY A 39 -14.96 0.62 -11.88
C GLY A 39 -13.84 0.83 -10.87
N GLU A 40 -12.62 0.55 -11.32
CA GLU A 40 -11.38 0.65 -10.52
C GLU A 40 -10.96 2.09 -10.22
N LEU A 41 -11.64 3.09 -10.78
CA LEU A 41 -11.41 4.51 -10.47
C LEU A 41 -12.43 5.08 -9.49
N SER A 42 -13.34 4.24 -8.99
CA SER A 42 -14.32 4.65 -8.00
C SER A 42 -13.65 4.89 -6.65
N PRO A 43 -14.04 5.95 -5.90
CA PRO A 43 -13.60 6.13 -4.51
C PRO A 43 -13.92 4.92 -3.62
N LEU A 44 -14.98 4.17 -3.96
CA LEU A 44 -15.37 2.95 -3.24
C LEU A 44 -14.38 1.81 -3.47
N TYR A 45 -13.86 1.67 -4.69
CA TYR A 45 -12.79 0.73 -4.99
C TYR A 45 -11.51 1.13 -4.24
N GLY A 46 -11.11 2.41 -4.33
CA GLY A 46 -9.94 2.94 -3.63
C GLY A 46 -9.97 2.70 -2.12
N SER A 47 -11.11 2.94 -1.48
CA SER A 47 -11.30 2.65 -0.05
C SER A 47 -11.16 1.16 0.28
N ALA A 48 -11.65 0.26 -0.58
CA ALA A 48 -11.58 -1.18 -0.34
C ALA A 48 -10.15 -1.70 -0.50
N VAL A 49 -9.39 -1.21 -1.49
CA VAL A 49 -7.98 -1.60 -1.67
C VAL A 49 -7.06 -0.96 -0.64
N ASP A 50 -7.38 0.23 -0.10
CA ASP A 50 -6.69 0.75 1.09
C ASP A 50 -6.91 -0.15 2.30
N GLY A 51 -8.16 -0.54 2.57
CA GLY A 51 -8.49 -1.50 3.62
C GLY A 51 -7.78 -2.84 3.44
N LEU A 52 -7.72 -3.34 2.20
CA LEU A 52 -6.97 -4.54 1.83
C LEU A 52 -5.47 -4.39 2.16
N SER A 53 -4.86 -3.24 1.83
CA SER A 53 -3.44 -2.99 2.13
C SER A 53 -3.16 -3.09 3.64
N ARG A 54 -4.04 -2.53 4.48
CA ARG A 54 -3.94 -2.60 5.95
C ARG A 54 -4.05 -4.03 6.45
N ALA A 55 -5.01 -4.78 5.92
CA ALA A 55 -5.21 -6.18 6.29
C ALA A 55 -4.03 -7.07 5.87
N LEU A 56 -3.44 -6.84 4.69
CA LEU A 56 -2.27 -7.56 4.20
C LEU A 56 -1.01 -7.22 5.01
N GLN A 57 -0.84 -5.95 5.39
CA GLN A 57 0.25 -5.54 6.28
C GLN A 57 0.14 -6.23 7.64
N ALA A 58 -1.05 -6.27 8.22
CA ALA A 58 -1.31 -6.95 9.49
C ALA A 58 -1.18 -8.49 9.38
N ALA A 59 -1.33 -9.05 8.18
CA ALA A 59 -1.09 -10.46 7.87
C ALA A 59 0.38 -10.77 7.50
N GLU A 60 1.31 -9.83 7.71
CA GLU A 60 2.74 -9.98 7.39
C GLU A 60 3.01 -10.29 5.90
N ARG A 61 2.17 -9.74 5.01
CA ARG A 61 2.28 -9.86 3.55
C ARG A 61 2.61 -8.51 2.90
N PRO A 62 3.80 -7.92 3.16
CA PRO A 62 4.11 -6.53 2.82
C PRO A 62 4.16 -6.26 1.31
N THR A 63 4.53 -7.25 0.49
CA THR A 63 4.59 -7.08 -0.98
C THR A 63 3.18 -6.89 -1.56
N GLU A 64 2.24 -7.74 -1.17
CA GLU A 64 0.85 -7.61 -1.63
C GLU A 64 0.16 -6.40 -1.02
N ALA A 65 0.50 -6.06 0.23
CA ALA A 65 0.03 -4.83 0.85
C ALA A 65 0.43 -3.59 0.05
N PHE A 66 1.69 -3.56 -0.43
CA PHE A 66 2.20 -2.48 -1.26
C PHE A 66 1.46 -2.39 -2.61
N ASP A 67 1.24 -3.52 -3.28
CA ASP A 67 0.50 -3.53 -4.55
C ASP A 67 -0.94 -3.00 -4.38
N ALA A 68 -1.63 -3.39 -3.30
CA ALA A 68 -2.95 -2.87 -2.97
C ALA A 68 -2.93 -1.36 -2.63
N LEU A 69 -1.86 -0.89 -1.97
CA LEU A 69 -1.69 0.52 -1.63
C LEU A 69 -1.44 1.39 -2.87
N VAL A 70 -0.66 0.89 -3.85
CA VAL A 70 -0.46 1.57 -5.14
C VAL A 70 -1.79 1.76 -5.86
N ALA A 71 -2.66 0.74 -5.88
CA ALA A 71 -3.99 0.86 -6.46
C ALA A 71 -4.84 1.93 -5.76
N ALA A 72 -4.76 2.04 -4.42
CA ALA A 72 -5.44 3.10 -3.68
C ALA A 72 -4.91 4.50 -4.06
N LEU A 73 -3.59 4.62 -4.23
CA LEU A 73 -2.92 5.86 -4.58
C LEU A 73 -3.29 6.34 -5.99
N GLU A 74 -3.40 5.42 -6.96
CA GLU A 74 -3.86 5.75 -8.32
C GLU A 74 -5.29 6.31 -8.34
N VAL A 75 -6.20 5.71 -7.57
CA VAL A 75 -7.58 6.20 -7.44
C VAL A 75 -7.57 7.61 -6.87
N GLN A 76 -6.85 7.81 -5.76
CA GLN A 76 -6.81 9.10 -5.07
C GLN A 76 -6.16 10.19 -5.93
N ALA A 77 -5.11 9.86 -6.67
CA ALA A 77 -4.41 10.80 -7.54
C ALA A 77 -5.31 11.27 -8.70
N ARG A 78 -6.16 10.40 -9.23
CA ARG A 78 -7.11 10.74 -10.31
C ARG A 78 -8.32 11.56 -9.85
N MET A 79 -8.60 11.64 -8.55
CA MET A 79 -9.74 12.40 -8.01
C MET A 79 -9.45 13.91 -7.90
N ASP A 80 -8.72 14.49 -8.87
CA ASP A 80 -8.22 15.88 -8.89
C ASP A 80 -7.41 16.31 -7.64
N ALA A 81 -7.09 15.37 -6.75
CA ALA A 81 -6.35 15.62 -5.51
C ALA A 81 -6.83 16.87 -4.74
N ILE A 82 -8.13 17.19 -4.77
CA ILE A 82 -8.71 18.38 -4.11
C ILE A 82 -8.32 18.42 -2.63
N HIS A 83 -8.10 17.25 -2.04
CA HIS A 83 -7.46 17.07 -0.76
C HIS A 83 -6.15 16.31 -0.96
N PRO A 84 -4.98 16.98 -0.81
CA PRO A 84 -3.69 16.32 -0.96
C PRO A 84 -3.34 15.48 0.28
N THR A 85 -3.98 15.70 1.42
CA THR A 85 -3.71 14.97 2.67
C THR A 85 -3.84 13.44 2.51
N PRO A 86 -4.94 12.90 1.93
CA PRO A 86 -5.01 11.47 1.63
C PRO A 86 -3.86 10.93 0.77
N LEU A 87 -3.30 11.72 -0.16
CA LEU A 87 -2.15 11.27 -0.97
C LEU A 87 -0.88 11.18 -0.14
N TYR A 88 -0.62 12.17 0.72
CA TYR A 88 0.53 12.14 1.61
C TYR A 88 0.44 10.98 2.62
N ASP A 89 -0.73 10.74 3.21
CA ASP A 89 -0.93 9.61 4.14
C ASP A 89 -0.66 8.24 3.49
N LEU A 90 -1.07 8.08 2.22
CA LEU A 90 -0.81 6.85 1.46
C LEU A 90 0.66 6.74 1.06
N LEU A 91 1.32 7.85 0.70
CA LEU A 91 2.73 7.89 0.36
C LEU A 91 3.61 7.53 1.57
N ASP A 92 3.34 8.12 2.73
CA ASP A 92 4.06 7.83 3.98
C ASP A 92 3.96 6.34 4.35
N ARG A 93 2.80 5.72 4.11
CA ARG A 93 2.60 4.28 4.32
C ARG A 93 3.32 3.44 3.27
N ALA A 94 3.38 3.90 2.02
CA ALA A 94 4.11 3.21 0.97
C ALA A 94 5.63 3.20 1.27
N GLU A 95 6.16 4.31 1.77
CA GLU A 95 7.55 4.39 2.25
C GLU A 95 7.81 3.41 3.39
N GLN A 96 6.93 3.35 4.40
CA GLN A 96 7.08 2.39 5.51
C GLN A 96 7.07 0.93 5.04
N LEU A 97 6.22 0.58 4.08
CA LEU A 97 6.19 -0.76 3.49
C LEU A 97 7.44 -1.07 2.66
N ALA A 98 7.97 -0.09 1.94
CA ALA A 98 9.20 -0.22 1.16
C ALA A 98 10.45 -0.35 2.07
N LEU A 99 10.55 0.46 3.12
CA LEU A 99 11.61 0.39 4.12
C LEU A 99 11.57 -0.95 4.90
N GLY A 100 10.38 -1.42 5.29
CA GLY A 100 10.24 -2.74 5.92
C GLY A 100 10.66 -3.90 5.02
N LYS A 101 10.57 -3.72 3.69
CA LYS A 101 11.11 -4.68 2.70
C LYS A 101 12.64 -4.62 2.64
N GLU A 102 13.23 -3.43 2.73
CA GLU A 102 14.69 -3.24 2.75
C GLU A 102 15.32 -3.80 4.03
N GLU A 103 14.73 -3.58 5.21
CA GLU A 103 15.19 -4.19 6.46
C GLU A 103 15.09 -5.72 6.44
N ALA A 104 14.04 -6.28 5.83
CA ALA A 104 13.92 -7.73 5.64
C ALA A 104 15.00 -8.28 4.68
N VAL A 105 15.40 -7.50 3.67
CA VAL A 105 16.47 -7.85 2.74
C VAL A 105 17.86 -7.69 3.39
N GLU A 106 18.10 -6.64 4.16
CA GLU A 106 19.35 -6.45 4.92
C GLU A 106 19.53 -7.53 5.99
N ASN A 107 18.48 -7.88 6.74
CA ASN A 107 18.51 -8.97 7.71
C ASN A 107 18.72 -10.34 7.07
N SER A 108 18.40 -10.50 5.78
CA SER A 108 18.71 -11.70 4.99
C SER A 108 20.13 -11.70 4.40
N ASN A 109 20.79 -10.54 4.34
CA ASN A 109 22.13 -10.35 3.77
C ASN A 109 23.24 -10.21 4.84
N PHE A 110 22.92 -10.32 6.14
CA PHE A 110 23.90 -10.20 7.23
C PHE A 110 24.52 -11.54 7.68
N GLU A 111 24.71 -12.49 6.76
CA GLU A 111 25.84 -13.43 6.85
C GLU A 111 26.84 -13.06 5.75
N GLU A 112 27.77 -12.15 6.09
CA GLU A 112 29.20 -12.16 5.69
C GLU A 112 29.80 -10.73 5.61
N VAL A 113 30.54 -10.38 6.67
CA VAL A 113 31.82 -9.63 6.69
C VAL A 113 31.85 -8.15 6.29
N GLY A 114 32.36 -7.35 7.24
CA GLY A 114 33.49 -6.46 6.95
C GLY A 114 33.22 -4.97 7.11
N THR A 115 33.79 -4.43 8.18
CA THR A 115 34.00 -3.00 8.45
C THR A 115 34.59 -2.24 7.25
N ASP A 116 34.13 -1.00 6.97
CA ASP A 116 34.97 0.22 7.02
C ASP A 116 34.22 1.50 6.59
N HIS A 117 34.81 2.62 7.01
CA HIS A 117 34.33 4.00 7.17
C HIS A 117 33.80 4.79 5.95
N GLU A 118 32.93 5.76 6.28
CA GLU A 118 32.81 7.14 5.77
C GLU A 118 32.65 7.41 4.26
N ARG A 119 31.43 7.80 3.88
CA ARG A 119 31.20 8.94 2.98
C ARG A 119 29.78 9.46 3.17
N ALA A 120 29.62 10.73 3.53
CA ALA A 120 28.33 11.42 3.53
C ALA A 120 27.82 11.51 2.08
N GLY A 121 27.10 10.48 1.65
CA GLY A 121 26.28 10.47 0.44
C GLY A 121 24.95 11.20 0.67
N PRO A 122 24.19 11.48 -0.39
CA PRO A 122 22.81 11.99 -0.25
C PRO A 122 22.02 11.04 0.66
N SER A 123 21.07 11.61 1.41
CA SER A 123 20.35 10.85 2.44
C SER A 123 19.74 9.56 1.86
N PRO A 124 19.68 8.45 2.61
CA PRO A 124 19.10 7.19 2.14
C PRO A 124 17.68 7.35 1.56
N HIS A 125 16.95 8.35 2.07
CA HIS A 125 15.62 8.76 1.60
C HIS A 125 15.57 9.17 0.11
N ASP A 126 16.60 9.83 -0.42
CA ASP A 126 16.62 10.27 -1.83
C ASP A 126 16.98 9.13 -2.81
N GLU A 127 17.65 8.09 -2.31
CA GLU A 127 18.10 6.96 -3.12
C GLU A 127 16.97 5.92 -3.29
N ALA A 128 16.15 5.70 -2.26
CA ALA A 128 15.01 4.78 -2.28
C ALA A 128 13.94 5.20 -3.32
N LEU A 129 13.60 6.51 -3.35
CA LEU A 129 12.64 7.07 -4.30
C LEU A 129 13.11 7.04 -5.76
N ARG A 130 14.43 6.98 -6.02
CA ARG A 130 14.99 6.82 -7.37
C ARG A 130 14.98 5.38 -7.87
N ARG A 131 14.86 4.38 -6.99
CA ARG A 131 15.13 2.98 -7.33
C ARG A 131 13.88 2.12 -7.56
N ASP A 132 12.71 2.48 -7.03
CA ASP A 132 11.46 1.79 -7.38
C ASP A 132 10.66 2.55 -8.46
N PRO A 133 10.71 2.12 -9.73
CA PRO A 133 9.97 2.75 -10.82
C PRO A 133 8.44 2.70 -10.67
N ARG A 134 7.91 2.03 -9.63
CA ARG A 134 6.47 2.00 -9.29
C ARG A 134 6.00 3.19 -8.45
N LEU A 135 6.91 3.89 -7.77
CA LEU A 135 6.60 5.09 -6.98
C LEU A 135 6.86 6.41 -7.74
N ASP A 136 7.16 6.34 -9.03
CA ASP A 136 7.41 7.54 -9.84
C ASP A 136 6.10 8.33 -10.05
N LEU A 137 5.87 9.30 -9.18
CA LEU A 137 4.71 10.21 -9.20
C LEU A 137 4.57 10.97 -10.52
N ARG A 138 5.63 11.06 -11.33
CA ARG A 138 5.57 11.69 -12.66
C ARG A 138 4.66 10.93 -13.63
N ARG A 139 4.35 9.66 -13.37
CA ARG A 139 3.41 8.85 -14.17
C ARG A 139 1.94 9.13 -13.84
N LEU A 140 1.67 9.81 -12.72
CA LEU A 140 0.31 10.10 -12.24
C LEU A 140 -0.18 11.48 -12.66
N VAL A 141 0.66 12.29 -13.31
CA VAL A 141 0.32 13.60 -13.86
C VAL A 141 0.13 13.46 -15.38
N PRO A 142 -0.97 13.96 -15.96
CA PRO A 142 -1.23 13.90 -17.40
C PRO A 142 -0.28 14.78 -18.24
#